data_AF-A0A2N3ES58-F1
#
_entry.id   AF-A0A2N3ES58-F1
#
_cell.length_a   1.000
_cell.length_b   1.000
_cell.length_c   1.000
_cell.angle_alpha   90.00
_cell.angle_beta   90.00
_cell.angle_gamma   90.00
#
_symmetry.space_group_name_H-M   'P 1'
#
loop_
_entity.id
_entity.type
_entity.pdbx_description
1 polymer ?
#
loop_
_entity_poly.entity_id
_entity_poly.type
_entity_poly.pdbx_seq_one_letter_code
_entity_poly.pdbx_strand_id
1 'polypeptide(L)'
;MCRDYSFVALTVLIATLSGPSHAQSCIRPLTPIAPTNPATISEYADIIRDEFETYFSRIGRYIACLDAERSSAIGEARDLTETYRLLLSTTRTNRMRN
;
A
#
# COMPACT_ATOMS: atom_id res chain seq x y z
N MET A 1 26.32 -31.47 13.20
CA MET A 1 25.32 -32.12 12.32
C MET A 1 23.88 -31.93 12.80
N CYS A 2 23.44 -32.41 13.98
CA CYS A 2 22.06 -32.09 14.48
C CYS A 2 21.86 -30.65 14.98
N ARG A 3 22.93 -29.99 15.45
CA ARG A 3 22.86 -28.61 15.98
C ARG A 3 22.69 -27.56 14.88
N ASP A 4 23.22 -27.85 13.70
CA ASP A 4 23.17 -26.97 12.53
C ASP A 4 21.79 -26.99 11.86
N TYR A 5 21.14 -28.16 11.83
CA TYR A 5 19.80 -28.33 11.23
C TYR A 5 18.71 -27.59 12.02
N SER A 6 18.83 -27.56 13.36
CA SER A 6 17.89 -26.84 14.22
C SER A 6 18.00 -25.32 14.06
N PHE A 7 19.21 -24.80 13.82
CA PHE A 7 19.42 -23.36 13.62
C PHE A 7 18.92 -22.92 12.24
N VAL A 8 19.17 -23.72 11.20
CA VAL A 8 18.67 -23.49 9.84
C VAL A 8 17.13 -23.58 9.79
N ALA A 9 16.53 -24.54 10.49
CA ALA A 9 15.07 -24.64 10.56
C ALA A 9 14.43 -23.41 11.25
N LEU A 10 15.07 -22.90 12.31
CA LEU A 10 14.60 -21.71 13.03
C LEU A 10 14.73 -20.43 12.17
N THR A 11 15.82 -20.26 11.44
CA THR A 11 16.01 -19.08 10.56
C THR A 11 15.06 -19.09 9.37
N VAL A 12 14.79 -20.25 8.78
CA VAL A 12 13.79 -20.40 7.70
C VAL A 12 12.38 -20.07 8.20
N LEU A 13 12.02 -20.51 9.41
CA LEU A 13 10.71 -20.23 9.99
C LEU A 13 10.50 -18.71 10.18
N ILE A 14 11.50 -17.99 10.72
CA ILE A 14 11.40 -16.55 10.98
C ILE A 14 11.30 -15.74 9.67
N ALA A 15 11.98 -16.15 8.60
CA ALA A 15 11.94 -15.46 7.31
C ALA A 15 10.55 -15.50 6.64
N THR A 16 9.73 -16.52 6.93
CA THR A 16 8.37 -16.65 6.37
C THR A 16 7.29 -15.87 7.12
N LEU A 17 7.57 -15.43 8.36
CA LEU A 17 6.64 -14.61 9.15
C LEU A 17 6.75 -13.11 8.84
N SER A 18 7.73 -12.68 8.04
CA SER A 18 7.76 -11.33 7.52
C SER A 18 6.70 -11.22 6.41
N GLY A 19 5.44 -11.08 6.83
CA GLY A 19 4.40 -10.55 5.96
C GLY A 19 4.91 -9.23 5.38
N PRO A 20 4.60 -8.94 4.11
CA PRO A 20 5.19 -7.79 3.44
C PRO A 20 4.85 -6.52 4.24
N SER A 21 5.86 -5.93 4.85
CA SER A 21 5.80 -4.56 5.36
C SER A 21 5.76 -3.65 4.14
N HIS A 22 4.60 -3.59 3.50
CA HIS A 22 4.33 -2.72 2.38
C HIS A 22 4.27 -1.29 2.89
N ALA A 23 5.43 -0.68 3.14
CA ALA A 23 5.58 0.73 2.85
C ALA A 23 5.68 0.85 1.32
N GLN A 24 4.60 0.48 0.61
CA GLN A 24 4.56 0.63 -0.83
C GLN A 24 4.44 2.12 -1.10
N SER A 25 5.55 2.77 -1.42
CA SER A 25 5.51 4.17 -1.81
C SER A 25 4.74 4.25 -3.13
N CYS A 26 3.46 4.63 -3.07
CA CYS A 26 2.66 4.83 -4.26
C CYS A 26 3.27 6.02 -5.04
N ILE A 27 3.96 5.73 -6.14
CA ILE A 27 4.63 6.76 -6.96
C ILE A 27 3.66 7.24 -8.03
N ARG A 28 3.35 8.54 -7.97
CA ARG A 28 2.55 9.21 -9.01
C ARG A 28 3.34 9.23 -10.33
N PRO A 29 2.77 8.81 -11.46
CA PRO A 29 3.40 8.99 -12.76
C PRO A 29 3.40 10.47 -13.18
N LEU A 30 4.41 10.86 -13.96
CA LEU A 30 4.46 12.19 -14.56
C LEU A 30 3.34 12.33 -15.61
N THR A 31 2.62 13.45 -15.56
CA THR A 31 1.58 13.78 -16.55
C THR A 31 2.22 14.13 -17.89
N PRO A 32 1.83 13.48 -18.99
CA PRO A 32 2.35 13.83 -20.32
C PRO A 32 1.85 15.22 -20.72
N ILE A 33 2.65 15.93 -21.52
CA ILE A 33 2.29 17.25 -22.07
C ILE A 33 1.87 17.03 -23.52
N ALA A 34 0.64 17.41 -23.86
CA ALA A 34 0.17 17.35 -25.24
C ALA A 34 0.78 18.50 -26.06
N PRO A 35 1.32 18.24 -27.26
CA PRO A 35 1.70 19.29 -28.19
C PRO A 35 0.47 20.01 -28.74
N THR A 36 0.61 21.31 -29.03
CA THR A 36 -0.51 22.15 -29.52
C THR A 36 -0.56 22.25 -31.06
N ASN A 37 0.54 21.96 -31.74
CA ASN A 37 0.63 22.07 -33.21
C ASN A 37 0.03 20.81 -33.87
N PRO A 38 -1.02 20.94 -34.72
CA PRO A 38 -1.65 19.80 -35.38
C PRO A 38 -0.71 19.03 -36.31
N ALA A 39 0.26 19.70 -36.95
CA ALA A 39 1.25 19.01 -37.78
C ALA A 39 2.11 18.07 -36.94
N THR A 40 2.57 18.53 -35.76
CA THR A 40 3.32 17.72 -34.81
C THR A 40 2.49 16.57 -34.25
N ILE A 41 1.21 16.80 -33.97
CA ILE A 41 0.30 15.72 -33.52
C ILE A 41 0.19 14.64 -34.60
N SER A 42 0.05 15.03 -35.87
CA SER A 42 -0.08 14.07 -36.97
C SER A 42 1.23 13.32 -37.24
N GLU A 43 2.38 14.00 -37.17
CA GLU A 43 3.70 13.42 -37.41
C GLU A 43 4.09 12.39 -36.34
N TYR A 44 3.75 12.68 -35.08
CA TYR A 44 4.14 11.87 -33.91
C TYR A 44 2.96 11.16 -33.24
N ALA A 45 1.87 10.91 -33.98
CA ALA A 45 0.62 10.40 -33.44
C ALA A 45 0.80 9.12 -32.62
N ASP A 46 1.60 8.18 -33.10
CA ASP A 46 1.83 6.89 -32.43
C ASP A 46 2.61 7.06 -31.12
N ILE A 47 3.64 7.92 -31.10
CA ILE A 47 4.44 8.20 -29.90
C ILE A 47 3.57 8.90 -28.84
N ILE A 48 2.81 9.91 -29.26
CA ILE A 48 1.91 10.64 -28.36
C ILE A 48 0.87 9.68 -27.77
N ARG A 49 0.31 8.78 -28.59
CA ARG A 49 -0.64 7.78 -28.10
C ARG A 49 -0.02 6.85 -27.07
N ASP A 50 1.15 6.28 -27.35
CA ASP A 50 1.85 5.38 -26.44
C ASP A 50 2.17 6.03 -25.09
N GLU A 51 2.64 7.28 -25.09
CA GLU A 51 2.91 8.03 -23.85
C GLU A 51 1.65 8.20 -22.99
N PHE A 52 0.52 8.54 -23.62
CA PHE A 52 -0.75 8.73 -22.92
C PHE A 52 -1.33 7.40 -22.41
N GLU A 53 -1.30 6.34 -23.23
CA GLU A 53 -1.75 5.01 -22.84
C GLU A 53 -0.89 4.47 -21.67
N THR A 54 0.42 4.66 -21.74
CA THR A 54 1.35 4.34 -20.65
C THR A 54 1.03 5.13 -19.38
N TYR A 55 0.77 6.44 -19.49
CA TYR A 55 0.34 7.25 -18.36
C TYR A 55 -0.96 6.73 -17.73
N PHE A 56 -1.97 6.40 -18.53
CA PHE A 56 -3.25 5.91 -18.04
C PHE A 56 -3.13 4.55 -17.34
N SER A 57 -2.31 3.64 -17.86
CA SER A 57 -1.99 2.38 -17.19
C SER A 57 -1.28 2.62 -15.85
N ARG A 58 -0.31 3.54 -15.81
CA ARG A 58 0.45 3.85 -14.59
C ARG A 58 -0.40 4.56 -13.54
N ILE A 59 -1.27 5.50 -13.92
CA ILE A 59 -2.10 6.23 -12.96
C ILE A 59 -3.16 5.30 -12.35
N GLY A 60 -3.70 4.33 -13.11
CA GLY A 60 -4.58 3.30 -12.58
C GLY A 60 -3.89 2.45 -11.50
N ARG A 61 -2.65 2.00 -11.76
CA ARG A 61 -1.85 1.28 -10.75
C ARG A 61 -1.55 2.13 -9.51
N TYR A 62 -1.28 3.41 -9.69
CA TYR A 62 -1.08 4.35 -8.58
C TYR A 62 -2.35 4.52 -7.72
N ILE A 63 -3.52 4.66 -8.34
CA ILE A 63 -4.79 4.77 -7.61
C ILE A 63 -5.08 3.48 -6.84
N ALA A 64 -4.92 2.31 -7.48
CA ALA A 64 -5.12 1.02 -6.81
C ALA A 64 -4.19 0.84 -5.60
N CYS A 65 -2.95 1.32 -5.70
CA CYS A 65 -2.00 1.36 -4.58
C CYS A 65 -2.54 2.23 -3.42
N LEU A 66 -2.98 3.46 -3.72
CA LEU A 66 -3.54 4.35 -2.69
C LEU A 66 -4.80 3.80 -2.03
N ASP A 67 -5.66 3.12 -2.79
CA ASP A 67 -6.87 2.51 -2.25
C ASP A 67 -6.55 1.34 -1.31
N ALA A 68 -5.51 0.56 -1.61
CA ALA A 68 -5.02 -0.49 -0.71
C ALA A 68 -4.50 0.10 0.61
N GLU A 69 -3.66 1.15 0.54
CA GLU A 69 -3.15 1.86 1.72
C GLU A 69 -4.31 2.44 2.57
N ARG A 70 -5.28 3.07 1.90
CA ARG A 70 -6.47 3.62 2.54
C ARG A 70 -7.29 2.52 3.24
N SER A 71 -7.51 1.39 2.57
CA SER A 71 -8.26 0.27 3.14
C SER A 71 -7.55 -0.30 4.37
N SER A 72 -6.23 -0.44 4.31
CA SER A 72 -5.39 -0.89 5.42
C SER A 72 -5.50 0.05 6.62
N ALA A 73 -5.28 1.35 6.43
CA ALA A 73 -5.34 2.35 7.48
C ALA A 73 -6.74 2.46 8.13
N ILE A 74 -7.81 2.31 7.34
CA ILE A 74 -9.17 2.26 7.86
C ILE A 74 -9.39 1.00 8.72
N GLY A 75 -8.83 -0.14 8.32
CA GLY A 75 -8.85 -1.36 9.11
C GLY A 75 -8.18 -1.17 10.47
N GLU A 76 -6.94 -0.67 10.46
CA GLU A 76 -6.18 -0.37 11.68
C GLU A 76 -6.93 0.58 12.61
N ALA A 77 -7.49 1.66 12.07
CA ALA A 77 -8.25 2.63 12.85
C ALA A 77 -9.50 2.01 13.52
N ARG A 78 -10.17 1.06 12.84
CA ARG A 78 -11.32 0.33 13.41
C ARG A 78 -10.88 -0.55 14.57
N ASP A 79 -9.82 -1.34 14.39
CA ASP A 79 -9.31 -2.26 15.41
C ASP A 79 -8.85 -1.51 16.67
N LEU A 80 -8.15 -0.39 16.48
CA LEU A 80 -7.72 0.48 17.58
C LEU A 80 -8.89 1.15 18.28
N THR A 81 -9.92 1.56 17.54
CA THR A 81 -11.12 2.15 18.13
C THR A 81 -11.85 1.15 19.01
N GLU A 82 -12.01 -0.10 18.56
CA GLU A 82 -12.68 -1.14 19.36
C GLU A 82 -11.89 -1.45 20.64
N THR A 83 -10.58 -1.62 20.50
CA THR A 83 -9.66 -1.80 21.65
C THR A 83 -9.82 -0.65 22.65
N TYR A 84 -9.85 0.58 22.16
CA TYR A 84 -10.02 1.76 23.00
C TYR A 84 -11.38 1.80 23.70
N ARG A 85 -12.47 1.41 23.02
CA ARG A 85 -13.80 1.30 23.65
C ARG A 85 -13.79 0.31 24.81
N LEU A 86 -13.15 -0.85 24.64
CA LEU A 86 -13.03 -1.86 25.70
C LEU A 86 -12.23 -1.34 26.89
N LEU A 87 -11.11 -0.66 26.64
CA LEU A 87 -10.32 -0.01 27.70
C LEU A 87 -11.18 0.97 28.50
N LEU A 88 -11.91 1.87 27.83
CA LEU A 88 -12.80 2.83 28.49
C LEU A 88 -13.89 2.15 29.32
N SER A 89 -14.50 1.08 28.81
CA SER A 89 -15.52 0.32 29.54
C SER A 89 -14.96 -0.33 30.81
N THR A 90 -13.74 -0.89 30.71
CA THR A 90 -13.05 -1.55 31.83
C THR A 90 -12.65 -0.54 32.89
N THR A 91 -12.06 0.58 32.49
CA THR A 91 -11.69 1.67 33.40
C THR A 91 -12.92 2.21 34.14
N ARG A 92 -14.05 2.39 33.44
CA ARG A 92 -15.31 2.83 34.06
C ARG A 92 -15.81 1.85 35.12
N THR A 93 -15.80 0.55 34.82
CA THR A 93 -16.24 -0.49 35.76
C THR A 93 -15.35 -0.58 36.99
N ASN A 94 -14.02 -0.53 36.81
CA ASN A 94 -13.09 -0.54 37.94
C ASN A 94 -13.25 0.69 38.84
N ARG A 95 -13.53 1.86 38.26
CA ARG A 95 -13.83 3.09 39.02
C ARG A 95 -15.11 2.99 39.86
N MET A 96 -16.08 2.17 39.47
CA MET A 96 -17.32 1.97 40.24
C MET A 96 -17.16 0.96 41.38
N ARG A 97 -16.11 0.13 41.35
CA ARG A 97 -15.85 -0.93 42.33
C ARG A 97 -14.93 -0.49 43.48
N ASN A 98 -14.35 0.69 43.38
CA ASN A 98 -13.35 1.24 44.30
C ASN A 98 -13.82 2.57 44.87
#